data_AF-A0A524KBX6-F1
#
_entry.id   AF-A0A524KBX6-F1
#
_cell.length_a   1.000
_cell.length_b   1.000
_cell.length_c   1.000
_cell.angle_alpha   90.00
_cell.angle_beta   90.00
_cell.angle_gamma   90.00
#
_symmetry.space_group_name_H-M   'P 1'
#
loop_
_entity.id
_entity.type
_entity.pdbx_description
1 polymer ?
#
loop_
_entity_poly.entity_id
_entity_poly.type
_entity_poly.pdbx_seq_one_letter_code
_entity_poly.pdbx_strand_id
1 'polypeptide(L)'
;HHTANSGDAFFNGDRLGPEEAYRFARGEQVTSSTGIEVKLSRPMDFLVVSDHAEGLGVGFEVYNGNEKLVSDPAVKRWSDMLKAGGKQAADATNELISAQAQGTLPKPLTDPVIVGPLLKTVWQAYTATTSPIWYTPN
;
A
#
# COMPACT_ATOMS: atom_id res chain seq x y z
N HIS A 1 2.10 -10.34 7.98
CA HIS A 1 2.89 -9.10 7.87
C HIS A 1 2.23 -8.24 6.81
N HIS A 2 2.04 -6.96 7.05
CA HIS A 2 1.42 -6.03 6.10
C HIS A 2 2.50 -5.19 5.43
N THR A 3 2.24 -4.76 4.20
CA THR A 3 3.08 -3.88 3.38
C THR A 3 2.28 -2.63 3.01
N ALA A 4 2.91 -1.70 2.30
CA ALA A 4 2.26 -0.50 1.76
C ALA A 4 1.08 -0.78 0.81
N ASN A 5 0.90 -2.01 0.32
CA ASN A 5 -0.31 -2.40 -0.41
C ASN A 5 -1.54 -2.43 0.49
N SER A 6 -1.36 -2.63 1.80
CA SER A 6 -2.43 -2.63 2.78
C SER A 6 -2.69 -1.23 3.31
N GLY A 7 -3.96 -0.84 3.39
CA GLY A 7 -4.37 0.49 3.85
C GLY A 7 -3.90 0.78 5.28
N ASP A 8 -4.05 -0.17 6.19
CA ASP A 8 -3.67 -0.03 7.60
C ASP A 8 -2.17 0.22 7.80
N ALA A 9 -1.31 -0.49 7.07
CA ALA A 9 0.13 -0.29 7.08
C ALA A 9 0.50 1.05 6.43
N PHE A 10 -0.04 1.32 5.23
CA PHE A 10 0.26 2.56 4.50
C PHE A 10 -0.12 3.81 5.30
N PHE A 11 -1.34 3.84 5.84
CA PHE A 11 -1.82 4.99 6.59
C PHE A 11 -1.13 5.17 7.96
N ASN A 12 -0.50 4.13 8.49
CA ASN A 12 0.38 4.20 9.66
C ASN A 12 1.84 4.53 9.34
N GLY A 13 2.15 4.88 8.09
CA GLY A 13 3.47 5.38 7.71
C GLY A 13 4.38 4.34 7.05
N ASP A 14 3.92 3.11 6.84
CA ASP A 14 4.67 2.14 6.05
C ASP A 14 4.67 2.56 4.58
N ARG A 15 5.84 2.49 3.96
CA ARG A 15 6.09 2.83 2.56
C ARG A 15 6.77 1.70 1.80
N LEU A 16 7.05 0.57 2.45
CA LEU A 16 7.72 -0.56 1.85
C LEU A 16 6.68 -1.49 1.21
N GLY A 17 6.91 -1.87 -0.05
CA GLY A 17 6.06 -2.82 -0.74
C GLY A 17 6.47 -4.27 -0.47
N PRO A 18 5.77 -5.23 -1.10
CA PRO A 18 6.11 -6.65 -0.99
C PRO A 18 7.54 -6.99 -1.43
N GLU A 19 8.06 -6.29 -2.45
CA GLU A 19 9.44 -6.54 -2.91
C GLU A 19 10.46 -6.23 -1.81
N GLU A 20 10.36 -5.08 -1.16
CA GLU A 20 11.24 -4.72 -0.05
C GLU A 20 11.08 -5.70 1.12
N ALA A 21 9.85 -6.11 1.43
CA ALA A 21 9.60 -7.11 2.46
C ALA A 21 10.31 -8.46 2.15
N TYR A 22 10.26 -8.92 0.90
CA TYR A 22 10.95 -10.14 0.48
C TYR A 22 12.47 -9.99 0.51
N ARG A 23 13.01 -8.87 0.04
CA ARG A 23 14.45 -8.57 0.09
C ARG A 23 14.95 -8.58 1.54
N PHE A 24 14.22 -7.89 2.43
CA PHE A 24 14.57 -7.84 3.85
C PHE A 24 14.53 -9.23 4.50
N ALA A 25 13.51 -10.04 4.21
CA ALA A 25 13.41 -11.41 4.72
C ALA A 25 14.56 -12.31 4.23
N ARG A 26 15.08 -12.10 3.01
CA ARG A 26 16.29 -12.79 2.50
C ARG A 26 17.60 -12.30 3.12
N GLY A 27 17.55 -11.32 4.02
CA GLY A 27 18.72 -10.72 4.65
C GLY A 27 19.42 -9.67 3.79
N GLU A 28 18.76 -9.17 2.74
CA GLU A 28 19.24 -8.00 2.01
C GLU A 28 19.04 -6.73 2.85
N GLN A 29 19.87 -5.72 2.61
CA GLN A 29 19.69 -4.41 3.23
C GLN A 29 18.56 -3.66 2.52
N VAL A 30 17.68 -3.03 3.29
CA VAL A 30 16.60 -2.17 2.78
C VAL A 30 16.59 -0.84 3.54
N THR A 31 15.98 0.18 2.94
CA THR A 31 15.76 1.47 3.60
C THR A 31 14.35 1.47 4.20
N SER A 32 14.24 1.69 5.51
CA SER A 32 12.96 1.83 6.21
C SER A 32 12.19 3.07 5.76
N SER A 33 10.89 3.15 6.08
CA SER A 33 10.04 4.31 5.74
C SER A 33 10.52 5.63 6.38
N THR A 34 11.35 5.56 7.42
CA THR A 34 11.99 6.72 8.06
C THR A 34 13.38 7.03 7.52
N GLY A 35 13.84 6.34 6.47
CA GLY A 35 15.13 6.58 5.81
C GLY A 35 16.33 5.88 6.46
N ILE A 36 16.11 5.02 7.45
CA ILE A 36 17.19 4.29 8.13
C ILE A 36 17.46 3.00 7.36
N GLU A 37 18.73 2.74 7.02
CA GLU A 37 19.16 1.46 6.45
C GLU A 37 19.09 0.35 7.49
N VAL A 38 18.43 -0.76 7.15
CA VAL A 38 18.20 -1.89 8.05
C VAL A 38 18.54 -3.21 7.37
N LYS A 39 19.10 -4.15 8.13
CA LYS A 39 19.45 -5.50 7.69
C LYS A 39 19.29 -6.49 8.84
N LEU A 40 18.70 -7.66 8.57
CA LEU A 40 18.62 -8.73 9.57
C LEU A 40 20.01 -9.34 9.82
N SER A 41 20.26 -9.79 11.05
CA SER A 41 21.50 -10.51 11.40
C SER A 41 21.62 -11.88 10.73
N ARG A 42 20.47 -12.47 10.36
CA ARG A 42 20.35 -13.68 9.54
C ARG A 42 19.06 -13.61 8.70
N PRO A 43 18.99 -14.29 7.54
CA PRO A 43 17.74 -14.43 6.78
C PRO A 43 16.64 -15.14 7.59
N MET A 44 15.39 -14.85 7.25
CA MET A 44 14.21 -15.56 7.76
C MET A 44 14.01 -16.87 7.00
N ASP A 45 13.51 -17.88 7.70
CA ASP A 45 13.21 -19.19 7.11
C ASP A 45 11.96 -19.14 6.21
N PHE A 46 11.01 -18.24 6.51
CA PHE A 46 9.82 -17.98 5.71
C PHE A 46 9.28 -16.57 5.99
N LEU A 47 8.49 -16.02 5.05
CA LEU A 47 7.74 -14.79 5.21
C LEU A 47 6.30 -14.99 4.72
N VAL A 48 5.32 -14.47 5.47
CA VAL A 48 3.92 -14.40 5.05
C VAL A 48 3.49 -12.93 4.98
N VAL A 49 3.27 -12.46 3.75
CA VAL A 49 2.65 -11.15 3.47
C VAL A 49 1.13 -11.35 3.37
N SER A 50 0.38 -10.59 4.16
CA SER A 50 -1.05 -10.80 4.44
C SER A 50 -1.82 -9.48 4.37
N ASP A 51 -1.68 -8.75 3.26
CA ASP A 51 -2.34 -7.46 3.05
C ASP A 51 -3.86 -7.59 2.97
N HIS A 52 -4.57 -6.52 3.34
CA HIS A 52 -6.02 -6.43 3.17
C HIS A 52 -6.43 -6.55 1.70
N ALA A 53 -7.47 -7.34 1.43
CA ALA A 53 -8.04 -7.45 0.09
C ALA A 53 -8.89 -6.20 -0.24
N GLU A 54 -9.60 -5.67 0.75
CA GLU A 54 -10.42 -4.49 0.64
C GLU A 54 -9.54 -3.26 0.37
N GLY A 55 -9.63 -2.72 -0.84
CA GLY A 55 -8.86 -1.54 -1.22
C GLY A 55 -7.37 -1.79 -1.39
N LEU A 56 -6.95 -3.02 -1.74
CA LEU A 56 -5.56 -3.38 -2.03
C LEU A 56 -4.89 -2.34 -2.96
N GLY A 57 -3.88 -1.65 -2.45
CA GLY A 57 -3.12 -0.59 -3.15
C GLY A 57 -3.86 0.73 -3.37
N VAL A 58 -5.13 0.86 -2.98
CA VAL A 58 -5.91 2.10 -3.19
C VAL A 58 -5.31 3.28 -2.41
N GLY A 59 -4.89 3.07 -1.16
CA GLY A 59 -4.27 4.13 -0.35
C GLY A 59 -2.99 4.68 -0.99
N PHE A 60 -2.17 3.80 -1.56
CA PHE A 60 -0.97 4.16 -2.29
C PHE A 60 -1.29 4.98 -3.56
N GLU A 61 -2.32 4.59 -4.29
CA GLU A 61 -2.75 5.27 -5.51
C GLU A 61 -3.40 6.63 -5.25
N VAL A 62 -4.14 6.76 -4.15
CA VAL A 62 -4.60 8.06 -3.65
C VAL A 62 -3.41 8.93 -3.31
N TYR A 63 -2.43 8.41 -2.57
CA TYR A 63 -1.21 9.15 -2.26
C TYR A 63 -0.43 9.56 -3.51
N ASN A 64 -0.34 8.71 -4.53
CA ASN A 64 0.35 9.06 -5.78
C ASN A 64 -0.46 10.03 -6.65
N GLY A 65 -1.74 10.25 -6.33
CA GLY A 65 -2.60 11.18 -7.04
C GLY A 65 -3.14 10.60 -8.35
N ASN A 66 -3.47 9.31 -8.38
CA ASN A 66 -4.08 8.65 -9.55
C ASN A 66 -5.27 9.47 -10.05
N GLU A 67 -5.20 9.93 -11.31
CA GLU A 67 -6.16 10.89 -11.91
C GLU A 67 -7.62 10.43 -11.81
N LYS A 68 -7.86 9.12 -11.92
CA LYS A 68 -9.22 8.58 -11.82
C LYS A 68 -9.77 8.74 -10.40
N LEU A 69 -8.92 8.59 -9.38
CA LEU A 69 -9.30 8.70 -7.98
C LEU A 69 -9.43 10.17 -7.56
N VAL A 70 -8.43 11.00 -7.87
CA VAL A 70 -8.41 12.43 -7.49
C VAL A 70 -9.32 13.32 -8.35
N SER A 71 -10.08 12.73 -9.27
CA SER A 71 -11.19 13.41 -9.95
C SER A 71 -12.28 13.84 -8.95
N ASP A 72 -12.39 13.17 -7.80
CA ASP A 72 -13.24 13.59 -6.70
C ASP A 72 -12.49 14.60 -5.78
N PRO A 73 -13.09 15.76 -5.46
CA PRO A 73 -12.44 16.78 -4.63
C PRO A 73 -12.03 16.31 -3.23
N ALA A 74 -12.80 15.40 -2.61
CA ALA A 74 -12.46 14.87 -1.29
C ALA A 74 -11.22 13.98 -1.38
N VAL A 75 -11.17 13.11 -2.40
CA VAL A 75 -10.01 12.23 -2.64
C VAL A 75 -8.76 13.05 -2.99
N LYS A 76 -8.91 14.10 -3.82
CA LYS A 76 -7.82 15.04 -4.10
C LYS A 76 -7.30 15.70 -2.83
N ARG A 77 -8.20 16.19 -1.96
CA ARG A 77 -7.82 16.80 -0.69
C ARG A 77 -7.06 15.79 0.19
N TRP A 78 -7.52 14.54 0.28
CA TRP A 78 -6.81 13.50 1.03
C TRP A 78 -5.42 13.22 0.46
N SER A 79 -5.27 13.10 -0.87
CA SER A 79 -3.96 13.00 -1.53
C SER A 79 -3.01 14.11 -1.08
N ASP A 80 -3.47 15.36 -1.16
CA ASP A 80 -2.66 16.53 -0.83
C ASP A 80 -2.29 16.56 0.67
N MET A 81 -3.23 16.19 1.55
CA MET A 81 -3.01 16.07 2.99
C MET A 81 -2.03 14.94 3.37
N LEU A 82 -2.12 13.79 2.70
CA LEU A 82 -1.20 12.66 2.91
C LEU A 82 0.24 13.03 2.49
N LYS A 83 0.40 13.77 1.38
CA LYS A 83 1.70 14.27 0.93
C LYS A 83 2.30 15.32 1.87
N ALA A 84 1.45 16.19 2.44
CA ALA A 84 1.90 17.18 3.40
C ALA A 84 2.41 16.56 4.72
N GLY A 85 1.94 15.37 5.06
CA GLY A 85 2.42 14.63 6.23
C GLY A 85 1.88 15.18 7.55
N GLY A 86 2.47 14.71 8.66
CA GLY A 86 2.16 15.17 10.02
C GLY A 86 0.66 15.10 10.36
N LYS A 87 0.15 16.16 10.98
CA LYS A 87 -1.27 16.25 11.38
C LYS A 87 -2.22 16.15 10.18
N GLN A 88 -1.86 16.70 9.02
CA GLN A 88 -2.72 16.65 7.84
C GLN A 88 -2.89 15.22 7.33
N ALA A 89 -1.80 14.45 7.25
CA ALA A 89 -1.88 13.04 6.89
C ALA A 89 -2.70 12.24 7.91
N ALA A 90 -2.52 12.49 9.21
CA ALA A 90 -3.32 11.83 10.25
C ALA A 90 -4.82 12.15 10.14
N ASP A 91 -5.17 13.41 9.87
CA ASP A 91 -6.56 13.83 9.68
C ASP A 91 -7.16 13.15 8.44
N ALA A 92 -6.43 13.08 7.32
CA ALA A 92 -6.89 12.39 6.10
C ALA A 92 -7.10 10.89 6.33
N THR A 93 -6.17 10.23 7.03
CA THR A 93 -6.31 8.82 7.45
C THR A 93 -7.58 8.61 8.27
N ASN A 94 -7.81 9.45 9.29
CA ASN A 94 -8.99 9.35 10.15
C ASN A 94 -10.29 9.56 9.37
N GLU A 95 -10.33 10.54 8.48
CA GLU A 95 -11.48 10.79 7.62
C GLU A 95 -11.77 9.62 6.69
N LEU A 96 -10.74 9.03 6.07
CA LEU A 96 -10.88 7.88 5.18
C LEU A 96 -11.39 6.65 5.94
N ILE A 97 -10.81 6.34 7.10
CA ILE A 97 -11.26 5.23 7.96
C ILE A 97 -12.72 5.44 8.37
N SER A 98 -13.09 6.67 8.77
CA SER A 98 -14.45 6.99 9.18
C SER A 98 -15.43 6.87 8.01
N ALA A 99 -15.05 7.32 6.82
CA ALA A 99 -15.85 7.17 5.61
C ALA A 99 -16.03 5.70 5.19
N GLN A 100 -14.99 4.87 5.34
CA GLN A 100 -15.07 3.44 5.12
C GLN A 100 -16.03 2.77 6.12
N ALA A 101 -15.88 3.08 7.41
CA ALA A 101 -16.73 2.52 8.47
C ALA A 101 -18.20 2.90 8.33
N GLN A 102 -18.48 4.10 7.81
CA GLN A 102 -19.84 4.61 7.60
C GLN A 102 -20.43 4.24 6.22
N GLY A 103 -19.64 3.64 5.33
CA GLY A 103 -20.07 3.34 3.97
C GLY A 103 -20.26 4.58 3.09
N THR A 104 -19.55 5.67 3.40
CA THR A 104 -19.64 6.97 2.71
C THR A 104 -18.39 7.30 1.90
N LEU A 105 -17.62 6.29 1.49
CA LEU A 105 -16.45 6.50 0.63
C LEU A 105 -16.87 7.18 -0.69
N PRO A 106 -16.06 8.12 -1.21
CA PRO A 106 -16.29 8.73 -2.52
C PRO A 106 -16.38 7.69 -3.63
N LYS A 107 -17.25 7.95 -4.63
CA LYS A 107 -17.52 7.00 -5.71
C LYS A 107 -16.27 6.46 -6.41
N PRO A 108 -15.22 7.26 -6.70
CA PRO A 108 -14.03 6.72 -7.35
C PRO A 108 -13.30 5.63 -6.56
N LEU A 109 -13.48 5.56 -5.23
CA LEU A 109 -12.88 4.54 -4.38
C LEU A 109 -13.73 3.27 -4.27
N THR A 110 -14.98 3.30 -4.73
CA THR A 110 -15.93 2.17 -4.63
C THR A 110 -16.43 1.67 -5.98
N ASP A 111 -16.31 2.46 -7.04
CA ASP A 111 -16.78 2.11 -8.37
C ASP A 111 -15.93 0.98 -8.97
N PRO A 112 -16.48 -0.22 -9.21
CA PRO A 112 -15.72 -1.36 -9.71
C PRO A 112 -15.09 -1.12 -11.08
N VAL A 113 -15.61 -0.19 -11.88
CA VAL A 113 -15.01 0.20 -13.17
C VAL A 113 -13.69 0.96 -12.97
N ILE A 114 -13.56 1.67 -11.85
CA ILE A 114 -12.35 2.42 -11.49
C ILE A 114 -11.41 1.56 -10.65
N VAL A 115 -11.88 1.01 -9.52
CA VAL A 115 -11.02 0.27 -8.58
C VAL A 115 -10.76 -1.17 -9.01
N GLY A 116 -11.65 -1.83 -9.76
CA GLY A 116 -11.44 -3.21 -10.20
C GLY A 116 -10.16 -3.41 -11.01
N PRO A 117 -9.91 -2.61 -12.07
CA PRO A 117 -8.64 -2.65 -12.80
C PRO A 117 -7.42 -2.35 -11.93
N LEU A 118 -7.54 -1.39 -11.01
CA LEU A 118 -6.46 -1.01 -10.11
C LEU A 118 -6.04 -2.18 -9.19
N LEU A 119 -7.02 -2.77 -8.49
CA LEU A 119 -6.83 -3.94 -7.64
C LEU A 119 -6.16 -5.09 -8.41
N LYS A 120 -6.62 -5.32 -9.65
CA LYS A 120 -6.03 -6.35 -10.52
C LYS A 120 -4.57 -6.04 -10.86
N THR A 121 -4.24 -4.79 -11.19
CA THR A 121 -2.86 -4.39 -11.49
C THR A 121 -1.95 -4.56 -10.26
N VAL A 122 -2.39 -4.13 -9.09
CA VAL A 122 -1.63 -4.29 -7.83
C VAL A 122 -1.44 -5.78 -7.51
N TRP A 123 -2.49 -6.59 -7.67
CA TRP A 123 -2.41 -8.04 -7.51
C TRP A 123 -1.42 -8.71 -8.48
N GLN A 124 -1.44 -8.31 -9.75
CA GLN A 124 -0.52 -8.82 -10.76
C GLN A 124 0.93 -8.43 -10.46
N ALA A 125 1.17 -7.19 -10.03
CA ALA A 125 2.49 -6.75 -9.58
C ALA A 125 2.96 -7.57 -8.37
N TYR A 126 2.11 -7.75 -7.37
CA TYR A 126 2.40 -8.55 -6.18
C TYR A 126 2.75 -10.00 -6.53
N THR A 127 1.92 -10.68 -7.32
CA THR A 127 2.20 -12.07 -7.74
C THR A 127 3.45 -12.17 -8.63
N ALA A 128 3.75 -11.16 -9.44
CA ALA A 128 4.99 -11.10 -10.20
C ALA A 128 6.23 -10.97 -9.28
N THR A 129 6.16 -10.25 -8.16
CA THR A 129 7.29 -10.23 -7.19
C THR A 129 7.56 -11.60 -6.57
N THR A 130 6.54 -12.45 -6.43
CA THR A 130 6.70 -13.81 -5.87
C THR A 130 7.20 -14.85 -6.89
N SER A 131 6.93 -14.65 -8.18
CA SER A 131 7.12 -15.68 -9.21
C SER A 131 8.59 -16.02 -9.54
N PRO A 132 9.52 -15.05 -9.73
CA PRO A 132 10.90 -15.37 -10.09
C PRO A 132 11.79 -15.72 -8.88
N ILE A 133 11.27 -15.62 -7.65
CA ILE A 133 12.09 -15.76 -6.43
C ILE A 133 11.97 -17.16 -5.81
N TRP A 134 10.89 -17.89 -6.08
CA TRP A 134 10.61 -19.20 -5.46
C TRP A 134 10.49 -20.37 -6.44
N TYR A 135 10.60 -20.12 -7.75
CA TYR A 135 10.50 -21.15 -8.78
C TYR A 135 11.74 -21.16 -9.68
N THR A 136 12.68 -22.06 -9.38
CA THR A 136 13.62 -22.60 -10.39
C THR A 136 12.98 -23.86 -10.97
N PRO A 137 12.58 -23.88 -12.26
CA PRO A 137 12.19 -25.13 -12.89
C PRO A 137 13.41 -26.08 -12.91
N ASN A 138 13.20 -27.31 -12.47
CA ASN A 138 14.15 -28.41 -12.70
C ASN A 138 14.11 -28.86 -14.16
#